data_AF-A0A2D9SC23-F1
#
_entry.id   AF-A0A2D9SC23-F1
#
_cell.length_a   1.000
_cell.length_b   1.000
_cell.length_c   1.000
_cell.angle_alpha   90.00
_cell.angle_beta   90.00
_cell.angle_gamma   90.00
#
_symmetry.space_group_name_H-M   'P 1'
#
loop_
_entity.id
_entity.type
_entity.pdbx_description
1 polymer ?
#
loop_
_entity_poly.entity_id
_entity_poly.type
_entity_poly.pdbx_seq_one_letter_code
_entity_poly.pdbx_strand_id
1 'polypeptide(L)'
;MVLVAISLLVFNNFSIENPEKELLESLHGFAPWFFVCSLGCYLVLSGSPIYWKVQFPQLISGWIIILVSFYLYFEFNELPGNFLVGAIFTSLGAILSLFLFILLVRFVENRIPLEDSAPELTEEEMDFVTKIISINIGVDEK
;
A
#
# COMPACT_ATOMS: atom_id res chain seq x y z
N MET A 1 -0.36 26.28 -11.69
CA MET A 1 -0.80 26.26 -13.10
C MET A 1 -1.11 24.85 -13.59
N VAL A 2 -0.18 23.89 -13.48
CA VAL A 2 -0.38 22.50 -14.00
C VAL A 2 -1.60 21.79 -13.41
N LEU A 3 -1.81 21.85 -12.08
CA LEU A 3 -2.98 21.24 -11.42
C LEU A 3 -4.33 21.82 -11.89
N VAL A 4 -4.38 23.13 -12.14
CA VAL A 4 -5.59 23.81 -12.64
C VAL A 4 -5.85 23.43 -14.10
N ALA A 5 -4.80 23.29 -14.92
CA ALA A 5 -4.92 22.84 -16.29
C ALA A 5 -5.43 21.39 -16.38
N ILE A 6 -4.92 20.48 -15.54
CA ILE A 6 -5.41 19.09 -15.44
C ILE A 6 -6.87 19.07 -14.99
N SER A 7 -7.22 19.87 -13.97
CA SER A 7 -8.59 19.95 -13.48
C SER A 7 -9.55 20.49 -14.56
N LEU A 8 -9.16 21.54 -15.29
CA LEU A 8 -9.96 22.08 -16.40
C LEU A 8 -10.12 21.08 -17.54
N LEU A 9 -9.11 20.26 -17.81
CA LEU A 9 -9.14 19.24 -18.86
C LEU A 9 -10.06 18.06 -18.48
N VAL A 10 -10.08 17.65 -17.20
CA VAL A 10 -11.00 16.64 -16.66
C VAL A 10 -12.45 17.13 -16.62
N PHE A 11 -12.69 18.43 -16.47
CA PHE A 11 -14.05 19.01 -16.49
C PHE A 11 -14.43 19.57 -17.87
N ASN A 12 -13.59 19.37 -18.90
CA ASN A 12 -13.84 19.92 -20.22
C ASN A 12 -14.91 19.11 -20.94
N ASN A 13 -16.08 19.72 -21.16
CA ASN A 13 -17.23 19.11 -21.81
C ASN A 13 -17.37 19.49 -23.30
N PHE A 14 -16.34 20.11 -23.90
CA PHE A 14 -16.37 20.48 -25.32
C PHE A 14 -16.18 19.25 -26.22
N SER A 15 -17.08 19.04 -27.18
CA SER A 15 -16.90 18.04 -28.23
C SER A 15 -15.75 18.42 -29.14
N ILE A 16 -14.58 17.81 -28.92
CA ILE A 16 -13.42 17.92 -29.79
C ILE A 16 -13.55 16.83 -30.87
N GLU A 17 -13.59 17.22 -32.14
CA GLU A 17 -13.70 16.31 -33.30
C GLU A 17 -12.37 15.66 -33.71
N ASN A 18 -11.25 16.06 -33.09
CA ASN A 18 -9.88 15.68 -33.40
C ASN A 18 -9.44 14.36 -32.72
N PRO A 19 -8.28 13.75 -33.09
CA PRO A 19 -7.73 12.54 -32.45
C PRO A 19 -7.55 12.63 -30.92
N GLU A 20 -7.60 13.83 -30.35
CA GLU A 20 -7.59 14.08 -28.90
C GLU A 20 -8.86 13.58 -28.19
N LYS A 21 -9.94 13.29 -28.92
CA LYS A 21 -11.20 12.79 -28.38
C LYS A 21 -11.02 11.48 -27.62
N GLU A 22 -10.25 10.55 -28.18
CA GLU A 22 -10.01 9.22 -27.57
C GLU A 22 -9.22 9.36 -26.25
N LEU A 23 -8.28 10.31 -26.20
CA LEU A 23 -7.51 10.65 -25.01
C LEU A 23 -8.43 11.30 -23.95
N LEU A 24 -9.34 12.17 -24.36
CA LEU A 24 -10.31 12.81 -23.48
C LEU A 24 -11.32 11.80 -22.91
N GLU A 25 -11.81 10.87 -23.73
CA GLU A 25 -12.70 9.78 -23.30
C GLU A 25 -11.99 8.84 -22.32
N SER A 26 -10.74 8.47 -22.60
CA SER A 26 -9.93 7.68 -21.67
C SER A 26 -9.72 8.41 -20.34
N LEU A 27 -9.47 9.72 -20.38
CA LEU A 27 -9.29 10.51 -19.17
C LEU A 27 -10.58 10.66 -18.37
N HIS A 28 -11.72 10.86 -19.02
CA HIS A 28 -13.04 10.86 -18.36
C HIS A 28 -13.39 9.48 -17.79
N GLY A 29 -12.97 8.39 -18.45
CA GLY A 29 -13.08 7.03 -17.92
C GLY A 29 -12.18 6.77 -16.71
N PHE A 30 -11.01 7.41 -16.66
CA PHE A 30 -9.99 7.20 -15.63
C PHE A 30 -10.15 8.10 -14.39
N ALA A 31 -10.33 9.40 -14.59
CA ALA A 31 -10.21 10.40 -13.54
C ALA A 31 -11.21 10.20 -12.38
N PRO A 32 -12.52 9.96 -12.60
CA PRO A 32 -13.50 9.91 -11.52
C PRO A 32 -13.19 8.82 -10.49
N TRP A 33 -12.93 7.60 -10.94
CA TRP A 33 -12.63 6.51 -10.02
C TRP A 33 -11.23 6.66 -9.43
N PHE A 34 -10.23 7.10 -10.20
CA PHE A 34 -8.85 7.23 -9.70
C PHE A 34 -8.74 8.22 -8.53
N PHE A 35 -9.39 9.38 -8.63
CA PHE A 35 -9.37 10.38 -7.55
C PHE A 35 -10.10 9.89 -6.30
N VAL A 36 -11.26 9.26 -6.48
CA VAL A 36 -12.04 8.70 -5.37
C VAL A 36 -11.27 7.55 -4.70
N CYS A 37 -10.63 6.67 -5.47
CA CYS A 37 -9.76 5.61 -4.96
C CYS A 37 -8.61 6.19 -4.13
N SER A 38 -7.91 7.18 -4.67
CA SER A 38 -6.77 7.83 -4.02
C SER A 38 -7.17 8.47 -2.69
N LEU A 39 -8.32 9.15 -2.65
CA LEU A 39 -8.89 9.71 -1.43
C LEU A 39 -9.23 8.61 -0.40
N GLY A 40 -9.87 7.53 -0.86
CA GLY A 40 -10.20 6.38 -0.01
C GLY A 40 -8.96 5.73 0.60
N CYS A 41 -7.93 5.48 -0.22
CA CYS A 41 -6.64 4.96 0.23
C CYS A 41 -5.96 5.90 1.24
N TYR A 42 -5.98 7.20 1.00
CA TYR A 42 -5.44 8.18 1.94
C TYR A 42 -6.13 8.10 3.32
N LEU A 43 -7.45 8.00 3.34
CA LEU A 43 -8.23 7.88 4.58
C LEU A 43 -8.02 6.54 5.29
N VAL A 44 -7.88 5.44 4.55
CA VAL A 44 -7.51 4.14 5.14
C VAL A 44 -6.13 4.20 5.77
N LEU A 45 -5.15 4.80 5.07
CA LEU A 45 -3.78 4.95 5.58
C LEU A 45 -3.72 5.89 6.78
N SER A 46 -4.46 7.01 6.77
CA SER A 46 -4.51 7.94 7.90
C SER A 46 -5.20 7.34 9.12
N GLY A 47 -6.22 6.50 8.90
CA GLY A 47 -6.95 5.81 9.96
C GLY A 47 -6.29 4.52 10.46
N SER A 48 -5.27 4.02 9.75
CA SER A 48 -4.55 2.78 10.05
C SER A 48 -3.81 2.88 11.39
N PRO A 49 -3.77 1.79 12.19
CA PRO A 49 -3.08 1.79 13.48
C PRO A 49 -1.56 1.88 13.32
N ILE A 50 -1.03 3.09 13.26
CA ILE A 50 0.37 3.34 13.53
C ILE A 50 0.44 3.52 15.06
N TYR A 51 0.99 2.53 15.78
CA TYR A 51 1.06 2.48 17.25
C TYR A 51 -0.26 2.18 18.00
N TRP A 52 -1.03 1.19 17.55
CA TRP A 52 -2.18 0.62 18.29
C TRP A 52 -3.38 1.56 18.56
N LYS A 53 -3.37 2.80 18.03
CA LYS A 53 -4.52 3.71 18.09
C LYS A 53 -5.21 3.78 16.74
N VAL A 54 -6.19 2.90 16.53
CA VAL A 54 -7.02 2.88 15.30
C VAL A 54 -8.01 4.04 15.34
N GLN A 55 -8.12 4.79 14.26
CA GLN A 55 -9.23 5.74 14.08
C GLN A 55 -10.33 5.08 13.23
N PHE A 56 -11.15 4.24 13.88
CA PHE A 56 -12.22 3.47 13.21
C PHE A 56 -13.13 4.30 12.28
N PRO A 57 -13.56 5.54 12.62
CA PRO A 57 -14.40 6.32 11.73
C PRO A 57 -13.72 6.64 10.39
N GLN A 58 -12.44 7.01 10.43
CA GLN A 58 -11.66 7.30 9.22
C GLN A 58 -11.45 6.03 8.40
N LEU A 59 -11.09 4.93 9.06
CA LEU A 59 -10.87 3.64 8.41
C LEU A 59 -12.13 3.15 7.67
N ILE A 60 -13.29 3.18 8.34
CA ILE A 60 -14.58 2.76 7.75
C ILE A 60 -14.92 3.67 6.57
N SER A 61 -14.79 4.99 6.73
CA SER A 61 -15.07 5.94 5.64
C SER A 61 -14.15 5.72 4.43
N GLY A 62 -12.87 5.44 4.65
CA GLY A 62 -11.91 5.15 3.59
C GLY A 62 -12.30 3.91 2.78
N TRP A 63 -12.70 2.82 3.46
CA TRP A 63 -13.20 1.62 2.78
C TRP A 63 -14.49 1.84 1.98
N ILE A 64 -15.44 2.61 2.53
CA ILE A 64 -16.67 2.97 1.80
C ILE A 64 -16.31 3.77 0.54
N ILE A 65 -15.39 4.72 0.63
CA ILE A 65 -14.95 5.52 -0.52
C ILE A 65 -14.24 4.66 -1.57
N ILE A 66 -13.42 3.68 -1.16
CA ILE A 66 -12.82 2.70 -2.08
C ILE A 66 -13.90 1.89 -2.80
N LEU A 67 -14.96 1.46 -2.11
CA LEU A 67 -16.08 0.76 -2.76
C LEU A 67 -16.80 1.64 -3.78
N VAL A 68 -17.03 2.92 -3.46
CA VAL A 68 -17.61 3.90 -4.41
C VAL A 68 -16.71 4.08 -5.62
N SER A 69 -15.38 4.08 -5.44
CA SER A 69 -14.44 4.11 -6.57
C SER A 69 -14.63 2.92 -7.50
N PHE A 70 -14.82 1.71 -6.97
CA PHE A 70 -15.06 0.54 -7.83
C PHE A 70 -16.37 0.68 -8.59
N TYR A 71 -17.44 1.16 -7.94
CA TYR A 71 -18.69 1.45 -8.64
C TYR A 71 -18.49 2.43 -9.80
N LEU A 72 -17.78 3.55 -9.57
CA LEU A 72 -17.45 4.50 -10.63
C LEU A 72 -16.60 3.87 -11.74
N TYR A 73 -15.68 2.98 -11.41
CA TYR A 73 -14.89 2.27 -12.41
C TYR A 73 -15.79 1.45 -13.34
N PHE A 74 -16.76 0.70 -12.79
CA PHE A 74 -17.73 -0.07 -13.57
C PHE A 74 -18.70 0.80 -14.38
N GLU A 75 -19.08 1.97 -13.87
CA GLU A 75 -19.99 2.90 -14.56
C GLU A 75 -19.32 3.56 -15.77
N PHE A 76 -18.06 3.96 -15.64
CA PHE A 76 -17.34 4.73 -16.66
C PHE A 76 -16.48 3.89 -17.61
N ASN A 77 -16.31 2.59 -17.35
CA ASN A 77 -15.51 1.71 -18.20
C ASN A 77 -16.31 0.48 -18.61
N GLU A 78 -16.37 0.22 -19.92
CA GLU A 78 -16.91 -1.04 -20.42
C GLU A 78 -15.93 -2.18 -20.12
N LEU A 79 -16.40 -3.17 -19.36
CA LEU A 79 -15.59 -4.34 -19.08
C LEU A 79 -15.68 -5.36 -20.22
N PRO A 80 -14.55 -5.93 -20.64
CA PRO A 80 -14.59 -7.02 -21.59
C PRO A 80 -15.31 -8.22 -20.96
N GLY A 81 -16.09 -8.97 -21.74
CA GLY A 81 -16.93 -10.06 -21.22
C GLY A 81 -16.15 -11.18 -20.51
N ASN A 82 -14.84 -11.27 -20.73
CA ASN A 82 -13.93 -12.20 -20.06
C ASN A 82 -13.16 -11.57 -18.88
N PHE A 83 -13.44 -10.32 -18.50
CA PHE A 83 -12.75 -9.62 -17.41
C PHE A 83 -12.78 -10.42 -16.11
N LEU A 84 -13.95 -10.94 -15.74
CA LEU A 84 -14.15 -11.65 -14.48
C LEU A 84 -13.32 -12.95 -14.43
N VAL A 85 -13.25 -13.65 -15.56
CA VAL A 85 -12.41 -14.85 -15.73
C VAL A 85 -10.93 -14.47 -15.61
N GLY A 86 -10.48 -13.45 -16.34
CA GLY A 86 -9.11 -12.95 -16.28
C GLY A 86 -8.71 -12.50 -14.88
N ALA A 87 -9.58 -11.77 -14.18
CA ALA A 87 -9.35 -11.32 -12.81
C ALA A 87 -9.23 -12.48 -11.82
N ILE A 88 -10.09 -13.51 -11.92
CA ILE A 88 -10.00 -14.72 -11.10
C ILE A 88 -8.69 -15.46 -11.34
N PHE A 89 -8.31 -15.73 -12.60
CA PHE A 89 -7.07 -16.45 -12.87
C PHE A 89 -5.82 -15.64 -12.47
N THR A 90 -5.84 -14.32 -12.66
CA THR A 90 -4.74 -13.44 -12.25
C THR A 90 -4.59 -13.41 -10.73
N SER A 91 -5.70 -13.25 -9.99
CA SER A 91 -5.68 -13.27 -8.52
C SER A 91 -5.26 -14.63 -7.96
N LEU A 92 -5.73 -15.73 -8.53
CA LEU A 92 -5.28 -17.08 -8.18
C LEU A 92 -3.78 -17.25 -8.42
N GLY A 93 -3.27 -16.77 -9.56
CA GLY A 93 -1.84 -16.78 -9.88
C GLY A 93 -1.02 -15.98 -8.87
N ALA A 94 -1.49 -14.79 -8.48
CA ALA A 94 -0.84 -13.95 -7.48
C ALA A 94 -0.81 -14.61 -6.09
N ILE A 95 -1.93 -15.19 -5.65
CA ILE A 95 -2.02 -15.93 -4.37
C ILE A 95 -1.08 -17.14 -4.39
N LEU A 96 -1.08 -17.91 -5.48
CA LEU A 96 -0.21 -19.07 -5.63
C LEU A 96 1.27 -18.68 -5.62
N SER A 97 1.64 -17.60 -6.32
CA SER A 97 3.01 -17.09 -6.33
C SER A 97 3.46 -16.68 -4.93
N LEU A 98 2.61 -15.97 -4.18
CA LEU A 98 2.89 -15.55 -2.82
C LEU A 98 3.03 -16.77 -1.88
N PHE A 99 2.16 -17.77 -2.04
CA PHE A 99 2.25 -19.03 -1.30
C PHE A 99 3.57 -19.77 -1.58
N LEU A 100 3.96 -19.90 -2.85
CA LEU A 100 5.23 -20.51 -3.25
C LEU A 100 6.43 -19.73 -2.70
N PHE A 101 6.36 -18.40 -2.71
CA PHE A 101 7.40 -17.55 -2.12
C PHE A 101 7.57 -17.82 -0.63
N ILE A 102 6.46 -17.87 0.14
CA ILE A 102 6.50 -18.21 1.57
C ILE A 102 7.10 -19.60 1.80
N LEU A 103 6.71 -20.59 1.00
CA LEU A 103 7.28 -21.94 1.11
C LEU A 103 8.77 -21.97 0.81
N LEU A 104 9.22 -21.20 -0.18
CA LEU A 104 10.62 -21.11 -0.56
C LEU A 104 11.45 -20.43 0.53
N VAL A 105 10.97 -19.32 1.10
CA VAL A 105 11.59 -18.67 2.25
C VAL A 105 11.72 -19.66 3.41
N ARG A 106 10.63 -20.35 3.76
CA ARG A 106 10.65 -21.33 4.85
C ARG A 106 11.58 -22.52 4.57
N PHE A 107 11.66 -22.98 3.33
CA PHE A 107 12.58 -24.04 2.92
C PHE A 107 14.04 -23.59 3.07
N VAL A 108 14.35 -22.37 2.65
CA VAL A 108 15.69 -21.78 2.77
C VAL A 108 16.06 -21.59 4.25
N GLU A 109 15.17 -21.00 5.05
CA GLU A 109 15.37 -20.81 6.49
C GLU A 109 15.63 -22.14 7.21
N ASN A 110 14.85 -23.18 6.93
CA ASN A 110 15.06 -24.50 7.53
C ASN A 110 16.40 -25.17 7.15
N ARG A 111 17.07 -24.69 6.10
CA ARG A 111 18.36 -25.21 5.64
C ARG A 111 19.54 -24.39 6.15
N ILE A 112 19.30 -23.16 6.60
CA ILE A 112 20.30 -22.35 7.28
C ILE A 112 20.41 -22.93 8.70
N PRO A 113 21.59 -23.41 9.13
CA PRO A 113 21.79 -23.80 10.52
C PRO A 113 21.45 -22.60 11.40
N LEU A 114 20.70 -22.84 12.49
CA LEU A 114 20.47 -21.80 13.50
C LEU A 114 21.83 -21.20 13.85
N GLU A 115 21.97 -19.89 13.67
CA GLU A 115 23.17 -19.17 14.08
C GLU A 115 23.36 -19.49 15.56
N ASP A 116 24.50 -20.11 15.90
CA ASP A 116 24.79 -20.49 17.27
C ASP A 116 24.52 -19.29 18.15
N SER A 117 23.83 -19.52 19.28
CA SER A 117 23.54 -18.48 20.28
C SER A 117 24.78 -17.61 20.42
N ALA A 118 24.62 -16.30 20.21
CA ALA A 118 25.72 -15.36 20.31
C ALA A 118 26.53 -15.69 21.58
N PRO A 119 27.87 -15.80 21.48
CA PRO A 119 28.68 -16.14 22.64
C PRO A 119 28.37 -15.16 23.77
N GLU A 120 28.39 -15.65 25.00
CA GLU A 120 28.21 -14.78 26.16
C GLU A 120 29.21 -13.62 26.08
N LEU A 121 28.74 -12.42 26.44
CA LEU A 121 29.57 -11.22 26.48
C LEU A 121 30.81 -11.53 27.31
N THR A 122 31.97 -11.23 26.75
CA THR A 122 33.21 -11.28 27.53
C THR A 122 33.13 -10.26 28.66
N GLU A 123 33.90 -10.47 29.74
CA GLU A 123 33.90 -9.53 30.89
C GLU A 123 34.19 -8.08 30.45
N GLU A 124 35.06 -7.89 29.45
CA GLU A 124 35.39 -6.58 28.89
C GLU A 124 34.20 -5.94 28.15
N GLU A 125 33.46 -6.72 27.36
CA GLU A 125 32.28 -6.24 26.64
C GLU A 125 31.12 -5.95 27.60
N MET A 126 30.97 -6.76 28.64
CA MET A 126 29.96 -6.56 29.69
C MET A 126 30.21 -5.26 30.45
N ASP A 127 31.46 -4.96 30.82
CA ASP A 127 31.83 -3.71 31.48
C ASP A 127 31.60 -2.50 30.55
N PHE A 128 31.96 -2.63 29.27
CA PHE A 128 31.72 -1.59 28.26
C PHE A 128 30.23 -1.31 28.05
N VAL A 129 29.40 -2.33 27.88
CA VAL A 129 27.95 -2.19 27.72
C VAL A 129 27.31 -1.63 28.99
N THR A 130 27.74 -2.10 30.16
CA THR A 130 27.26 -1.59 31.45
C THR A 130 27.57 -0.11 31.61
N LYS A 131 28.77 0.32 31.23
CA LYS A 131 29.19 1.74 31.23
C LYS A 131 28.37 2.60 30.26
N ILE A 132 28.08 2.10 29.06
CA ILE A 132 27.24 2.85 28.10
C ILE A 132 25.81 2.98 28.63
N ILE A 133 25.26 1.91 29.19
CA ILE A 133 23.91 1.91 29.76
C ILE A 133 23.83 2.84 30.97
N SER A 134 24.83 2.82 31.87
CA SER A 134 24.85 3.67 33.06
C SER A 134 24.92 5.15 32.69
N ILE A 135 25.77 5.52 31.72
CA ILE A 135 25.83 6.88 31.17
C ILE A 135 24.48 7.31 30.57
N ASN A 136 23.84 6.44 29.80
CA ASN A 136 22.61 6.79 29.07
C ASN A 136 21.36 6.84 29.95
N ILE A 137 21.34 6.06 31.05
CA ILE A 137 20.26 6.07 32.05
C ILE A 137 20.54 7.12 33.15
N GLY A 138 21.70 7.78 33.13
CA GLY A 138 22.08 8.80 34.12
C GLY A 138 22.36 8.21 35.50
N VAL A 139 22.70 6.93 35.56
CA VAL A 139 23.23 6.29 36.77
C VAL A 139 24.73 6.58 36.77
N ASP A 140 25.09 7.82 37.10
CA ASP A 140 26.46 8.11 37.52
C ASP A 140 26.72 7.35 38.82
N GLU A 141 27.61 6.35 38.74
CA GLU A 141 28.21 5.74 39.92
C GLU A 141 29.01 6.82 40.66
N LYS A 142 28.62 7.05 41.91
CA LYS A 142 29.41 7.76 42.90
C LYS A 142 30.38 6.81 43.58
#